data_AF-A0A4Q3GXX4-F1
#
_entry.id   AF-A0A4Q3GXX4-F1
#
_cell.length_a   1.000
_cell.length_b   1.000
_cell.length_c   1.000
_cell.angle_alpha   90.00
_cell.angle_beta   90.00
_cell.angle_gamma   90.00
#
_symmetry.space_group_name_H-M   'P 1'
#
loop_
_entity.id
_entity.type
_entity.pdbx_description
1 polymer ?
#
loop_
_entity_poly.entity_id
_entity_poly.type
_entity_poly.pdbx_seq_one_letter_code
_entity_poly.pdbx_strand_id
1 'polypeptide(L)'
;MKISILARYTRNGASSRVRLMQYLPALAAAGIQAEILPFFDDAYLSRIYSARSASGAALAAYGRRLADLSRLRSADLIWVEKEVFPWLPWSIEKLLLPRRIPIVTDYDDAVFH
;
A
#
# COMPACT_ATOMS: atom_id res chain seq x y z
N MET A 1 18.88 1.85 5.03
CA MET A 1 18.00 1.40 3.94
C MET A 1 16.62 1.99 4.16
N LYS A 2 15.99 2.55 3.12
CA LYS A 2 14.64 3.09 3.14
C LYS A 2 13.68 2.20 2.35
N ILE A 3 12.60 1.77 3.00
CA ILE A 3 11.55 0.97 2.38
C ILE A 3 10.26 1.79 2.35
N SER A 4 9.63 1.87 1.17
CA SER A 4 8.27 2.37 1.04
C SER A 4 7.29 1.19 0.96
N ILE A 5 6.44 1.06 1.97
CA ILE A 5 5.48 -0.02 2.10
C ILE A 5 4.12 0.47 1.61
N LEU A 6 3.69 -0.05 0.46
CA LEU A 6 2.40 0.23 -0.16
C LEU A 6 1.34 -0.72 0.42
N ALA A 7 0.73 -0.31 1.53
CA ALA A 7 -0.33 -1.08 2.19
C ALA A 7 -1.71 -0.83 1.57
N ARG A 8 -2.62 -1.80 1.69
CA ARG A 8 -4.02 -1.67 1.25
C ARG A 8 -4.80 -0.73 2.17
N TYR A 9 -4.58 -0.83 3.48
CA TYR A 9 -5.31 -0.10 4.51
C TYR A 9 -4.35 0.56 5.52
N THR A 10 -4.88 1.53 6.26
CA THR A 10 -4.24 2.05 7.48
C THR A 10 -4.17 0.98 8.57
N ARG A 11 -3.60 1.35 9.74
CA ARG A 11 -3.54 0.48 10.92
C ARG A 11 -4.90 -0.05 11.37
N ASN A 12 -6.02 0.59 11.04
CA ASN A 12 -7.36 0.09 11.38
C ASN A 12 -7.75 -1.15 10.55
N GLY A 13 -7.20 -1.31 9.34
CA GLY A 13 -7.36 -2.52 8.54
C GLY A 13 -6.53 -3.67 9.09
N ALA A 14 -7.19 -4.74 9.53
CA ALA A 14 -6.51 -5.90 10.12
C ALA A 14 -5.53 -6.58 9.15
N SER A 15 -5.87 -6.68 7.86
CA SER A 15 -5.01 -7.34 6.86
C SER A 15 -3.64 -6.67 6.77
N SER A 16 -3.60 -5.34 6.58
CA SER A 16 -2.36 -4.57 6.48
C SER A 16 -1.63 -4.49 7.81
N ARG A 17 -2.36 -4.32 8.91
CA ARG A 17 -1.77 -4.23 10.26
C ARG A 17 -0.99 -5.49 10.62
N VAL A 18 -1.58 -6.66 10.38
CA VAL A 18 -0.96 -7.95 10.73
C VAL A 18 0.05 -8.37 9.69
N ARG A 19 -0.20 -8.22 8.38
CA ARG A 19 0.74 -8.71 7.35
C ARG A 19 1.99 -7.86 7.21
N LEU A 20 1.86 -6.54 7.34
CA LEU A 20 2.96 -5.62 7.08
C LEU A 20 3.42 -4.91 8.35
N MET A 21 2.50 -4.25 9.05
CA MET A 21 2.87 -3.28 10.08
C MET A 21 3.44 -3.93 11.36
N GLN A 22 3.19 -5.22 11.58
CA GLN A 22 3.76 -5.95 12.71
C GLN A 22 5.29 -6.03 12.65
N TYR A 23 5.88 -5.94 11.45
CA TYR A 23 7.32 -6.04 11.25
C TYR A 23 8.05 -4.70 11.44
N LEU A 24 7.32 -3.58 11.57
CA LEU A 24 7.92 -2.25 11.74
C LEU A 24 8.94 -2.18 12.89
N PRO A 25 8.71 -2.76 14.09
CA PRO A 25 9.71 -2.75 15.16
C PRO A 25 10.99 -3.52 14.79
N ALA A 26 10.85 -4.67 14.12
CA ALA A 26 11.99 -5.49 13.70
C ALA A 26 12.81 -4.80 12.60
N LEU A 27 12.15 -4.17 11.64
CA LEU A 27 12.81 -3.35 10.60
C LEU A 27 13.58 -2.20 11.22
N ALA A 28 12.95 -1.46 12.17
CA ALA A 28 13.61 -0.37 12.87
C ALA A 28 14.84 -0.84 13.67
N ALA A 29 14.74 -1.97 14.38
CA ALA A 29 15.85 -2.57 15.12
C ALA A 29 17.02 -2.97 14.20
N ALA A 30 16.74 -3.31 12.94
CA ALA A 30 17.74 -3.59 11.91
C ALA A 30 18.30 -2.32 11.21
N GLY A 31 17.94 -1.12 11.67
CA GLY A 31 18.37 0.15 11.04
C GLY A 31 17.68 0.45 9.71
N ILE A 32 16.54 -0.19 9.44
CA ILE A 32 15.73 0.01 8.23
C ILE A 32 14.64 1.05 8.52
N GLN A 33 14.59 2.09 7.70
CA GLN A 33 13.57 3.11 7.75
C GLN A 33 12.38 2.68 6.89
N ALA A 34 11.27 2.31 7.52
CA ALA A 34 10.06 1.90 6.82
C ALA A 34 8.99 3.00 6.88
N GLU A 35 8.48 3.37 5.71
CA GLU A 35 7.38 4.32 5.55
C GLU A 35 6.14 3.59 5.05
N ILE A 36 5.02 3.69 5.78
CA ILE A 36 3.74 3.10 5.34
C ILE A 36 2.96 4.12 4.51
N LEU A 37 2.58 3.71 3.31
CA LEU A 37 1.76 4.43 2.36
C LEU A 37 0.48 3.61 2.14
N PRO A 38 -0.59 3.83 2.93
CA PRO A 38 -1.85 3.10 2.78
C PRO A 38 -2.62 3.60 1.55
N PHE A 39 -3.34 2.71 0.85
CA PHE A 39 -4.20 3.11 -0.28
C PHE A 39 -5.50 3.71 0.26
N PHE A 40 -6.24 2.92 1.05
CA PHE A 40 -7.45 3.37 1.73
C PHE A 40 -7.12 3.99 3.09
N ASP A 41 -7.71 5.16 3.35
CA ASP A 41 -7.58 5.88 4.62
C ASP A 41 -8.65 5.43 5.65
N ASP A 42 -8.56 5.98 6.86
CA ASP A 42 -9.53 5.70 7.93
C ASP A 42 -10.94 6.18 7.58
N ALA A 43 -11.06 7.23 6.74
CA ALA A 43 -12.35 7.72 6.28
C ALA A 43 -13.05 6.74 5.32
N TYR A 44 -12.29 6.03 4.48
CA TYR A 44 -12.80 4.91 3.70
C TYR A 44 -13.24 3.76 4.61
N LEU A 45 -12.40 3.34 5.55
CA LEU A 45 -12.70 2.22 6.45
C LEU A 45 -13.94 2.50 7.30
N SER A 46 -14.04 3.69 7.88
CA SER A 46 -15.19 4.12 8.68
C SER A 46 -16.50 4.03 7.90
N ARG A 47 -16.50 4.41 6.62
CA ARG A 47 -17.68 4.30 5.75
C ARG A 47 -18.06 2.85 5.48
N ILE A 48 -17.09 2.00 5.15
CA ILE A 48 -17.33 0.57 4.91
C ILE A 48 -17.89 -0.10 6.17
N TYR A 49 -17.30 0.13 7.34
CA TYR A 49 -17.78 -0.44 8.61
C TYR A 49 -19.16 0.09 9.03
N SER A 50 -19.54 1.28 8.58
CA SER A 50 -20.87 1.86 8.80
C SER A 50 -21.89 1.48 7.72
N ALA A 51 -21.56 0.54 6.81
CA ALA A 51 -22.38 0.15 5.66
C ALA A 51 -22.80 1.34 4.76
N ARG A 52 -21.94 2.36 4.66
CA ARG A 52 -22.17 3.55 3.81
C ARG A 52 -21.37 3.44 2.51
N SER A 53 -21.87 4.10 1.46
CA SER A 53 -21.13 4.24 0.21
C SER A 53 -19.77 4.90 0.46
N ALA A 54 -18.72 4.25 -0.05
CA ALA A 54 -17.33 4.73 0.03
C ALA A 54 -16.75 5.06 -1.36
N SER A 55 -17.57 5.17 -2.41
CA SER A 55 -17.11 5.39 -3.79
C SER A 55 -16.27 6.67 -3.94
N GLY A 56 -16.71 7.79 -3.34
CA GLY A 56 -15.95 9.04 -3.34
C GLY A 56 -14.61 8.93 -2.59
N ALA A 57 -14.59 8.20 -1.47
CA ALA A 57 -13.35 7.94 -0.72
C ALA A 57 -12.41 6.99 -1.48
N ALA A 58 -12.96 6.04 -2.24
CA ALA A 58 -12.20 5.18 -3.11
C ALA A 58 -11.57 5.97 -4.26
N LEU A 59 -12.32 6.85 -4.93
CA LEU A 59 -11.78 7.70 -5.99
C LEU A 59 -10.67 8.63 -5.47
N ALA A 60 -10.86 9.22 -4.28
CA ALA A 60 -9.84 10.02 -3.63
C ALA A 60 -8.57 9.20 -3.29
N ALA A 61 -8.70 7.91 -2.99
CA ALA A 61 -7.57 7.02 -2.74
C ALA A 61 -6.66 6.87 -3.96
N TYR A 62 -7.21 6.77 -5.17
CA TYR A 62 -6.41 6.76 -6.41
C TYR A 62 -5.60 8.05 -6.57
N GLY A 63 -6.22 9.20 -6.33
CA GLY A 63 -5.55 10.51 -6.40
C GLY A 63 -4.39 10.62 -5.40
N ARG A 64 -4.60 10.18 -4.15
CA ARG A 64 -3.54 10.15 -3.14
C ARG A 64 -2.41 9.18 -3.52
N ARG A 65 -2.74 7.99 -4.02
CA ARG A 65 -1.74 7.01 -4.46
C ARG A 65 -0.87 7.56 -5.59
N LEU A 66 -1.44 8.30 -6.54
CA LEU A 66 -0.65 8.97 -7.59
C LEU A 66 0.35 9.97 -7.00
N ALA A 67 -0.04 10.74 -5.98
CA ALA A 67 0.88 11.64 -5.29
C ALA A 67 1.99 10.87 -4.55
N ASP A 68 1.66 9.75 -3.91
CA ASP A 68 2.63 8.89 -3.21
C ASP A 68 3.71 8.31 -4.14
N LEU A 69 3.43 8.11 -5.43
CA LEU A 69 4.42 7.59 -6.38
C LEU A 69 5.70 8.45 -6.46
N SER A 70 5.57 9.75 -6.20
CA SER A 70 6.73 10.64 -6.14
C SER A 70 7.68 10.29 -4.99
N ARG A 71 7.14 9.84 -3.85
CA ARG A 71 7.90 9.45 -2.64
C ARG A 71 8.70 8.17 -2.87
N LEU A 72 8.17 7.27 -3.72
CA LEU A 72 8.81 6.00 -4.06
C LEU A 72 10.17 6.17 -4.69
N ARG A 73 10.42 7.28 -5.40
CA ARG A 73 11.70 7.56 -6.07
C ARG A 73 12.90 7.69 -5.11
N SER A 74 12.62 7.90 -3.82
CA SER A 74 13.63 8.02 -2.77
C SER A 74 13.87 6.72 -1.99
N ALA A 75 13.16 5.64 -2.31
CA ALA A 75 13.27 4.37 -1.61
C ALA A 75 14.37 3.48 -2.22
N ASP A 76 14.96 2.63 -1.38
CA ASP A 76 15.85 1.56 -1.82
C ASP A 76 15.06 0.30 -2.22
N LEU A 77 13.83 0.16 -1.69
CA LEU A 77 12.93 -0.97 -1.92
C LEU A 77 11.47 -0.53 -1.80
N ILE A 78 10.61 -1.09 -2.65
CA ILE A 78 9.16 -0.96 -2.54
C ILE A 78 8.58 -2.30 -2.10
N TRP A 79 7.80 -2.29 -1.02
CA TRP A 79 7.08 -3.48 -0.55
C TRP A 79 5.58 -3.26 -0.75
N VAL A 80 4.95 -4.04 -1.62
CA VAL A 80 3.54 -3.88 -1.99
C VAL A 80 2.68 -4.95 -1.33
N GLU A 81 1.58 -4.57 -0.69
CA GLU A 81 0.50 -5.49 -0.31
C GLU A 81 -0.44 -5.66 -1.50
N LYS A 82 -0.41 -6.82 -2.14
CA LYS A 82 -1.21 -7.18 -3.32
C LYS A 82 -0.93 -6.24 -4.50
N GLU A 83 -1.71 -5.18 -4.65
CA GLU A 83 -1.72 -4.29 -5.83
C GLU A 83 -1.29 -2.87 -5.43
N VAL A 84 -0.59 -2.16 -6.32
CA VAL A 84 -0.23 -0.75 -6.10
C VAL A 84 -1.47 0.13 -6.27
N PHE A 85 -2.23 -0.16 -7.33
CA PHE A 85 -3.55 0.39 -7.60
C PHE A 85 -4.54 -0.75 -7.67
N PRO A 86 -5.44 -0.90 -6.68
CA PRO A 86 -6.48 -1.90 -6.70
C PRO A 86 -7.24 -1.98 -8.02
N TRP A 87 -7.43 -3.19 -8.56
CA TRP A 87 -8.23 -3.44 -9.77
C TRP A 87 -7.71 -2.81 -11.07
N LEU A 88 -6.52 -2.23 -11.05
CA LEU A 88 -5.91 -1.68 -12.26
C LEU A 88 -5.04 -2.76 -12.91
N PRO A 89 -5.06 -2.91 -14.25
CA PRO A 89 -4.17 -3.84 -14.91
C PRO A 89 -2.68 -3.52 -14.64
N TRP A 90 -1.89 -4.56 -14.41
CA TRP A 90 -0.45 -4.45 -14.17
C TRP A 90 0.30 -3.63 -15.23
N SER A 91 -0.13 -3.70 -16.50
CA SER A 91 0.48 -2.93 -17.59
C SER A 91 0.43 -1.42 -17.34
N ILE A 92 -0.63 -0.92 -16.68
CA ILE A 92 -0.78 0.48 -16.33
C ILE A 92 0.02 0.79 -15.06
N GLU A 93 -0.06 -0.05 -14.04
CA GLU A 93 0.72 0.12 -12.81
C GLU A 93 2.23 0.21 -13.09
N LYS A 94 2.75 -0.69 -13.93
CA LYS A 94 4.17 -0.76 -14.32
C LYS A 94 4.66 0.52 -15.01
N LEU A 95 3.80 1.24 -15.72
CA LEU A 95 4.16 2.51 -16.36
C LEU A 95 4.39 3.62 -15.33
N LEU A 96 3.67 3.57 -14.22
CA LEU A 96 3.67 4.60 -13.18
C LEU A 96 4.77 4.39 -12.13
N LEU A 97 5.24 3.16 -11.96
CA LEU A 97 6.23 2.78 -10.96
C LEU A 97 7.68 3.13 -11.37
N PRO A 98 8.57 3.41 -10.40
CA PRO A 98 9.98 3.68 -10.68
C PRO A 98 10.69 2.42 -11.21
N ARG A 99 11.33 2.52 -12.38
CA ARG A 99 11.94 1.38 -13.09
C ARG A 99 13.19 0.77 -12.43
N ARG A 100 13.87 1.51 -11.56
CA ARG A 100 15.19 1.12 -11.00
C ARG A 100 15.12 0.60 -9.57
N ILE A 101 13.96 0.68 -8.93
CA ILE A 101 13.79 0.34 -7.52
C ILE A 101 13.19 -1.06 -7.46
N PRO A 102 13.82 -2.01 -6.74
CA PRO A 102 13.27 -3.35 -6.59
C PRO A 102 11.90 -3.31 -5.92
N ILE A 103 11.03 -4.23 -6.33
CA ILE A 103 9.67 -4.37 -5.82
C ILE A 103 9.52 -5.79 -5.25
N VAL A 104 9.12 -5.88 -3.99
CA VAL A 104 8.67 -7.12 -3.33
C VAL A 104 7.16 -7.02 -3.16
N THR A 105 6.43 -8.06 -3.55
CA THR A 105 4.97 -8.08 -3.39
C THR A 105 4.55 -9.19 -2.45
N ASP A 106 3.70 -8.83 -1.49
CA ASP A 106 3.03 -9.75 -0.57
C ASP A 106 1.66 -10.10 -1.16
N TYR A 107 1.54 -11.34 -1.61
CA TYR A 107 0.26 -11.95 -1.99
C TYR A 107 -0.09 -13.03 -0.96
N ASP A 108 -1.38 -13.14 -0.67
CA ASP A 108 -1.93 -14.21 0.14
C ASP A 108 -2.14 -15.47 -0.70
N ASP A 109 -2.64 -16.54 -0.08
CA ASP A 109 -3.12 -17.74 -0.76
C ASP A 109 -4.05 -17.40 -1.93
N ALA A 110 -4.08 -18.30 -2.92
CA ALA A 110 -4.83 -18.13 -4.16
C ALA A 110 -6.28 -17.75 -3.88
N VAL A 111 -6.63 -16.50 -4.16
CA VAL A 111 -8.01 -16.07 -4.22
C VAL A 111 -8.52 -16.43 -5.61
N PHE A 112 -9.21 -17.56 -5.71
CA PHE A 112 -9.87 -17.97 -6.95
C PHE A 112 -11.06 -17.02 -7.18
N HIS A 113 -11.06 -16.30 -8.30
CA HIS A 113 -12.19 -15.51 -8.80
C HIS A 113 -12.77 -16.22 -10.02
#